data_AF-A0AA35VYZ0-F1
#
_entry.id   AF-A0AA35VYZ0-F1
#
_cell.length_a   1.000
_cell.length_b   1.000
_cell.length_c   1.000
_cell.angle_alpha   90.00
_cell.angle_beta   90.00
_cell.angle_gamma   90.00
#
_symmetry.space_group_name_H-M   'P 1'
#
loop_
_entity.id
_entity.type
_entity.pdbx_description
1 polymer ?
#
loop_
_entity_poly.entity_id
_entity_poly.type
_entity_poly.pdbx_seq_one_letter_code
_entity_poly.pdbx_strand_id
1 'polypeptide(L)'
;MRESGAKRVVDVRLRNTSGLAGFSKKRDLPWFLRELCDMDYVHLPRLSPTDALLDDYRGKRVTWEEYEPIFHSLIERRLIRAAIPQDIIADSCLLCSEDKPEQCHRRLLAEHFQRHWGNVEIVHLG
;
A
#
# COMPACT_ATOMS: atom_id res chain seq x y z
N MET A 1 -8.68 5.95 -11.72
CA MET A 1 -7.59 5.00 -12.06
C MET A 1 -7.10 5.19 -13.50
N ARG A 2 -7.92 5.04 -14.55
CA ARG A 2 -7.46 5.27 -15.94
C ARG A 2 -6.86 6.67 -16.18
N GLU A 3 -7.46 7.69 -15.58
CA GLU A 3 -7.01 9.07 -15.73
C GLU A 3 -5.81 9.44 -14.86
N SER A 4 -5.40 8.58 -13.91
CA SER A 4 -4.27 8.88 -13.04
C SER A 4 -2.91 8.63 -13.69
N GLY A 5 -2.87 8.06 -14.90
CA GLY A 5 -1.63 7.68 -15.57
C GLY A 5 -0.87 6.51 -14.92
N ALA A 6 -1.45 5.88 -13.90
CA ALA A 6 -0.82 4.75 -13.22
C ALA A 6 -0.83 3.51 -14.13
N LYS A 7 0.26 2.76 -14.12
CA LYS A 7 0.46 1.53 -14.89
C LYS A 7 0.32 0.28 -14.03
N ARG A 8 0.31 0.43 -12.71
CA ARG A 8 0.30 -0.68 -11.76
C ARG A 8 -0.46 -0.37 -10.49
N VAL A 9 -1.10 -1.38 -9.93
CA VAL A 9 -1.55 -1.39 -8.53
C VAL A 9 -0.59 -2.23 -7.70
N VAL A 10 -0.02 -1.62 -6.67
CA VAL A 10 0.80 -2.29 -5.65
C VAL A 10 -0.07 -2.49 -4.41
N ASP A 11 -0.50 -3.71 -4.19
CA ASP A 11 -1.28 -4.10 -3.02
C ASP A 11 -0.36 -4.25 -1.81
N VAL A 12 -0.53 -3.35 -0.85
CA VAL A 12 0.26 -3.29 0.40
C VAL A 12 -0.54 -3.80 1.59
N ARG A 13 -1.63 -4.53 1.35
CA ARG A 13 -2.42 -5.15 2.42
C ARG A 13 -1.71 -6.40 2.91
N LEU A 14 -1.74 -6.60 4.23
CA LEU A 14 -1.20 -7.80 4.86
C LEU A 14 -1.92 -9.07 4.37
N ARG A 15 -3.24 -8.98 4.23
CA ARG A 15 -4.11 -10.02 3.67
C ARG A 15 -4.94 -9.43 2.54
N ASN A 16 -4.93 -10.07 1.37
CA ASN A 16 -5.73 -9.69 0.19
C ASN A 16 -6.89 -10.65 -0.09
N THR A 17 -7.27 -11.46 0.90
CA THR A 17 -8.32 -12.48 0.82
C THR A 17 -9.68 -11.99 1.28
N SER A 18 -9.75 -10.92 2.05
CA SER A 18 -11.00 -10.22 2.34
C SER A 18 -11.49 -9.53 1.08
N GLY A 19 -12.72 -9.83 0.65
CA GLY A 19 -13.31 -9.27 -0.58
C GLY A 19 -13.16 -7.76 -0.59
N LEU A 20 -12.62 -7.21 -1.69
CA LEU A 20 -12.87 -5.80 -1.99
C LEU A 20 -14.38 -5.65 -2.22
N ALA A 21 -14.98 -4.57 -1.74
CA ALA A 21 -16.40 -4.24 -1.92
C ALA A 21 -16.92 -4.66 -3.31
N GLY A 22 -17.64 -5.79 -3.37
CA GLY A 22 -18.27 -6.31 -4.59
C GLY A 22 -17.42 -7.15 -5.55
N PHE A 23 -16.10 -7.30 -5.37
CA PHE A 23 -15.26 -8.09 -6.26
C PHE A 23 -15.05 -9.52 -5.73
N SER A 24 -15.50 -10.51 -6.51
CA SER A 24 -15.48 -11.93 -6.19
C SER A 24 -14.06 -12.51 -6.19
N LYS A 25 -13.36 -12.43 -5.06
CA LYS A 25 -12.12 -13.16 -4.76
C LYS A 25 -10.83 -12.60 -5.40
N LYS A 26 -9.72 -12.89 -4.72
CA LYS A 26 -8.31 -12.52 -5.00
C LYS A 26 -7.82 -12.65 -6.46
N ARG A 27 -8.50 -13.43 -7.31
CA ARG A 27 -8.12 -13.63 -8.71
C ARG A 27 -8.71 -12.59 -9.66
N ASP A 28 -9.79 -11.93 -9.25
CA ASP A 28 -10.58 -11.09 -10.13
C ASP A 28 -9.98 -9.69 -10.24
N LEU A 29 -9.41 -9.14 -9.15
CA LEU A 29 -8.79 -7.82 -9.19
C LEU A 29 -7.63 -7.72 -10.20
N PRO A 30 -6.64 -8.63 -10.22
CA PRO A 30 -5.59 -8.61 -11.25
C PRO A 30 -6.16 -8.72 -12.67
N TRP A 31 -7.21 -9.55 -12.84
CA TRP A 31 -7.86 -9.71 -14.15
C TRP A 31 -8.58 -8.42 -14.59
N PHE A 32 -9.37 -7.79 -13.72
CA PHE A 32 -10.05 -6.53 -14.01
C PHE A 32 -9.08 -5.37 -14.25
N LEU A 33 -7.99 -5.28 -13.49
CA LEU A 33 -6.97 -4.24 -13.69
C LEU A 33 -6.35 -4.37 -15.08
N ARG A 34 -6.04 -5.60 -15.49
CA ARG A 34 -5.53 -5.86 -16.84
C ARG A 34 -6.58 -5.57 -17.92
N GLU A 35 -7.76 -6.16 -17.80
CA GLU A 35 -8.79 -6.12 -18.84
C GLU A 35 -9.44 -4.74 -18.97
N LEU A 36 -9.70 -4.08 -17.84
CA LEU A 36 -10.45 -2.84 -17.79
C LEU A 36 -9.59 -1.60 -17.59
N CYS A 37 -8.32 -1.70 -17.21
CA CYS A 37 -7.46 -0.54 -16.98
C CYS A 37 -6.08 -0.62 -17.65
N ASP A 38 -5.72 -1.76 -18.27
CA ASP A 38 -4.36 -2.03 -18.78
C ASP A 38 -3.28 -1.82 -17.71
N MET A 39 -3.57 -2.27 -16.48
CA MET A 39 -2.69 -2.11 -15.32
C MET A 39 -2.18 -3.45 -14.80
N ASP A 40 -0.91 -3.46 -14.41
CA ASP A 40 -0.31 -4.56 -13.66
C ASP A 40 -0.84 -4.62 -12.22
N TYR A 41 -0.72 -5.79 -11.60
CA TYR A 41 -0.99 -6.00 -10.18
C TYR A 41 0.19 -6.71 -9.52
N VAL A 42 0.66 -6.17 -8.39
CA VAL A 42 1.69 -6.80 -7.56
C VAL A 42 1.27 -6.75 -6.09
N HIS A 43 1.33 -7.89 -5.40
CA HIS A 43 1.08 -7.95 -3.95
C HIS A 43 2.40 -7.96 -3.18
N LEU A 44 2.65 -6.91 -2.39
CA LEU A 44 3.87 -6.72 -1.60
C LEU A 44 3.55 -6.64 -0.09
N PRO A 45 3.25 -7.77 0.58
CA PRO A 45 2.98 -7.78 2.03
C PRO A 45 4.19 -7.35 2.86
N ARG A 46 5.40 -7.33 2.29
CA ARG A 46 6.59 -6.74 2.93
C ARG A 46 6.47 -5.23 3.18
N LEU A 47 5.55 -4.55 2.49
CA LEU A 47 5.20 -3.15 2.75
C LEU A 47 4.06 -2.99 3.77
N SER A 48 3.42 -4.09 4.19
CA SER A 48 2.29 -4.04 5.11
C SER A 48 2.72 -4.01 6.58
N PRO A 49 1.84 -3.58 7.50
CA PRO A 49 2.08 -3.72 8.95
C PRO A 49 2.25 -5.19 9.34
N THR A 50 2.85 -5.47 10.51
CA THR A 50 2.80 -6.83 11.07
C THR A 50 1.40 -7.16 11.56
N ASP A 51 1.08 -8.45 11.68
CA ASP A 51 -0.18 -8.91 12.29
C ASP A 51 -0.37 -8.32 13.69
N ALA A 52 0.67 -8.41 14.54
CA ALA A 52 0.62 -7.88 15.90
C ALA A 52 0.32 -6.38 15.93
N LEU A 53 1.01 -5.57 15.11
CA LEU A 53 0.78 -4.12 15.07
C LEU A 53 -0.64 -3.78 14.59
N LEU A 54 -1.14 -4.53 13.59
CA LEU A 54 -2.49 -4.34 13.07
C LEU A 54 -3.56 -4.73 14.10
N ASP A 55 -3.33 -5.84 14.83
CA ASP A 55 -4.23 -6.33 15.87
C ASP A 55 -4.24 -5.39 17.08
N ASP A 56 -3.10 -4.81 17.45
CA ASP A 56 -2.99 -3.82 18.52
C ASP A 56 -3.73 -2.53 18.16
N TYR A 57 -3.56 -2.04 16.94
CA TYR A 57 -4.24 -0.82 16.48
C TYR A 57 -5.75 -1.03 16.40
N ARG A 58 -6.21 -2.14 15.78
CA ARG A 58 -7.64 -2.48 15.70
C ARG A 58 -8.26 -2.76 17.07
N GLY A 59 -7.47 -3.38 17.96
CA GLY A 59 -7.83 -3.61 19.35
C GLY A 59 -7.78 -2.36 20.23
N LYS A 60 -7.45 -1.19 19.68
CA LYS A 60 -7.27 0.08 20.39
C LYS A 60 -6.26 0.02 21.54
N ARG A 61 -5.29 -0.89 21.43
CA ARG A 61 -4.15 -1.02 22.38
C ARG A 61 -3.03 -0.04 22.07
N VAL A 62 -2.95 0.44 20.83
CA VAL A 62 -2.07 1.52 20.41
C VAL A 62 -2.89 2.59 19.69
N THR A 63 -2.57 3.86 19.93
CA THR A 63 -3.16 4.99 19.19
C THR A 63 -2.49 5.15 17.81
N TRP A 64 -3.02 6.03 16.96
CA TRP A 64 -2.37 6.33 15.68
C TRP A 64 -0.99 6.96 15.87
N GLU A 65 -0.86 7.84 16.86
CA GLU A 65 0.37 8.55 17.22
C GLU A 65 1.45 7.58 17.70
N GLU A 66 1.06 6.46 18.31
CA GLU A 66 1.97 5.36 18.67
C GLU A 66 2.24 4.41 17.49
N TYR A 67 1.23 4.15 16.67
CA TYR A 67 1.34 3.27 15.50
C TYR A 67 2.35 3.79 14.46
N GLU A 68 2.25 5.07 14.11
CA GLU A 68 3.06 5.70 13.06
C GLU A 68 4.59 5.51 13.24
N PRO A 69 5.19 5.83 14.40
CA PRO A 69 6.62 5.59 14.61
C PRO A 69 7.00 4.10 14.63
N ILE A 70 6.13 3.22 15.14
CA ILE A 70 6.37 1.76 15.12
C ILE A 70 6.41 1.26 13.68
N PHE A 71 5.47 1.70 12.85
CA PHE A 71 5.41 1.35 11.44
C PHE A 71 6.62 1.88 10.66
N HIS A 72 7.03 3.13 10.88
CA HIS A 72 8.25 3.66 10.27
C HIS A 72 9.49 2.83 10.63
N SER A 73 9.67 2.52 11.92
CA SER A 73 10.79 1.67 12.36
C SER A 73 10.75 0.27 11.74
N LEU A 74 9.56 -0.31 11.55
CA LEU A 74 9.38 -1.57 10.85
C LEU A 74 9.86 -1.48 9.38
N ILE A 75 9.45 -0.43 8.67
CA ILE A 75 9.80 -0.24 7.26
C ILE A 75 11.31 0.00 7.06
N GLU A 76 11.93 0.81 7.93
CA GLU A 76 13.39 1.03 7.92
C GLU A 76 14.15 -0.28 8.13
N ARG A 77 13.78 -1.07 9.15
CA ARG A 77 14.41 -2.37 9.43
C ARG A 77 14.26 -3.38 8.30
N ARG A 78 13.19 -3.28 7.52
CA ARG A 78 12.96 -4.15 6.36
C ARG A 78 13.80 -3.75 5.15
N LEU A 79 14.56 -2.65 5.19
CA LEU A 79 15.43 -2.18 4.12
C LEU A 79 14.70 -2.21 2.76
N ILE A 80 13.45 -1.73 2.75
CA ILE A 80 12.55 -1.92 1.60
C ILE A 80 13.10 -1.31 0.31
N ARG A 81 13.95 -0.28 0.41
CA ARG A 81 14.63 0.34 -0.73
C ARG A 81 15.63 -0.58 -1.43
N ALA A 82 16.27 -1.48 -0.69
CA ALA A 82 17.18 -2.48 -1.26
C ALA A 82 16.42 -3.72 -1.75
N ALA A 83 15.27 -4.02 -1.13
CA ALA A 83 14.48 -5.22 -1.42
C ALA A 83 13.47 -5.03 -2.56
N ILE A 84 13.06 -3.80 -2.85
CA ILE A 84 12.00 -3.48 -3.81
C ILE A 84 12.59 -2.53 -4.87
N PRO A 85 12.72 -2.99 -6.12
CA PRO A 85 13.15 -2.14 -7.23
C PRO A 85 12.24 -0.92 -7.41
N GLN A 86 12.83 0.25 -7.69
CA GLN A 86 12.10 1.51 -7.80
C GLN A 86 11.05 1.49 -8.93
N ASP A 87 11.33 0.79 -10.03
CA ASP A 87 10.43 0.58 -11.16
C ASP A 87 9.16 -0.21 -10.81
N ILE A 88 9.17 -0.96 -9.69
CA ILE A 88 7.95 -1.60 -9.18
C ILE A 88 6.98 -0.55 -8.63
N ILE A 89 7.49 0.52 -8.01
CA ILE A 89 6.70 1.56 -7.35
C ILE A 89 6.47 2.77 -8.28
N ALA A 90 7.35 3.02 -9.25
CA ALA A 90 7.17 4.05 -10.25
C ALA A 90 5.86 3.84 -11.03
N ASP A 91 5.17 4.93 -11.34
CA ASP A 91 3.87 4.95 -12.02
C ASP A 91 2.82 4.01 -11.37
N SER A 92 2.85 3.83 -10.04
CA SER A 92 1.95 2.89 -9.35
C SER A 92 0.98 3.56 -8.37
N CYS A 93 -0.17 2.91 -8.17
CA CYS A 93 -1.10 3.21 -7.09
C CYS A 93 -0.92 2.22 -5.93
N LEU A 94 -0.78 2.71 -4.71
CA LEU A 94 -0.74 1.88 -3.51
C LEU A 94 -2.15 1.55 -3.02
N LEU A 95 -2.48 0.26 -2.94
CA LEU A 95 -3.77 -0.23 -2.44
C LEU A 95 -3.65 -0.66 -0.97
N CYS A 96 -4.37 0.02 -0.08
CA CYS A 96 -4.55 -0.35 1.34
C CYS A 96 -6.00 -0.76 1.66
N SER A 97 -6.30 -1.01 2.94
CA SER A 97 -7.64 -1.41 3.39
C SER A 97 -8.48 -0.23 3.87
N GLU A 98 -7.83 0.88 4.15
CA GLU A 98 -8.40 2.10 4.69
C GLU A 98 -9.00 2.93 3.55
N ASP A 99 -10.16 3.52 3.81
CA ASP A 99 -10.87 4.37 2.85
C ASP A 99 -10.09 5.67 2.59
N LYS A 100 -9.71 6.37 3.67
CA LYS A 100 -9.07 7.69 3.61
C LYS A 100 -7.58 7.68 3.98
N PRO A 101 -6.77 8.63 3.48
CA PRO A 101 -5.31 8.61 3.65
C PRO A 101 -4.80 9.07 5.02
N GLU A 102 -5.59 9.75 5.86
CA GLU A 102 -5.10 10.43 7.06
C GLU A 102 -4.47 9.44 8.05
N GLN A 103 -5.13 8.28 8.25
CA GLN A 103 -4.67 7.19 9.10
C GLN A 103 -4.51 5.89 8.28
N CYS A 104 -3.87 5.97 7.11
CA CYS A 104 -3.50 4.78 6.33
C CYS A 104 -1.97 4.62 6.20
N HIS A 105 -1.49 3.37 6.33
CA HIS A 105 -0.10 3.02 6.07
C HIS A 105 0.35 3.27 4.61
N ARG A 106 -0.57 3.32 3.63
CA ARG A 106 -0.25 3.73 2.23
C ARG A 106 0.34 5.13 2.18
N ARG A 107 -0.15 6.05 3.03
CA ARG A 107 0.39 7.42 3.13
C ARG A 107 1.81 7.37 3.68
N LEU A 108 2.02 6.65 4.79
CA LEU A 108 3.34 6.50 5.41
C LEU A 108 4.38 5.88 4.46
N LEU A 109 3.97 4.92 3.64
CA LEU A 109 4.81 4.33 2.60
C LEU A 109 5.15 5.32 1.48
N ALA A 110 4.14 6.03 0.94
CA ALA A 110 4.35 7.02 -0.11
C ALA A 110 5.31 8.12 0.35
N GLU A 111 5.13 8.65 1.57
CA GLU A 111 6.02 9.63 2.19
C GLU A 111 7.42 9.06 2.46
N HIS A 112 7.54 7.77 2.81
CA HIS A 112 8.84 7.12 2.93
C HIS A 112 9.56 7.05 1.57
N PHE A 113 8.88 6.69 0.49
CA PHE A 113 9.49 6.67 -0.84
C PHE A 113 9.87 8.07 -1.32
N GLN A 114 9.00 9.06 -1.13
CA GLN A 114 9.28 10.46 -1.49
C GLN A 114 10.51 11.02 -0.79
N ARG A 115 10.65 10.80 0.52
CA ARG A 115 11.82 11.26 1.29
C ARG A 115 13.14 10.67 0.79
N HIS A 116 13.12 9.45 0.25
CA HIS A 116 14.35 8.72 -0.07
C HIS A 116 14.71 8.71 -1.56
N TRP A 117 13.74 8.81 -2.46
CA TRP A 117 13.99 8.88 -3.90
C TRP A 117 13.98 10.32 -4.42
N GLY A 118 13.39 11.26 -3.67
CA GLY A 118 13.42 12.70 -3.95
C GLY A 118 12.56 13.16 -5.12
N ASN A 119 12.34 12.31 -6.13
CA ASN A 119 11.57 12.59 -7.33
C ASN A 119 10.23 11.85 -7.37
N VAL A 120 9.48 11.88 -6.26
CA VAL A 120 8.16 11.21 -6.16
C VAL A 120 7.06 12.25 -5.93
N GLU A 121 6.10 12.27 -6.84
CA GLU A 121 4.83 12.97 -6.66
C GLU A 121 3.80 12.04 -6.01
N ILE A 122 3.11 12.53 -4.98
CA ILE A 122 2.07 11.76 -4.28
C ILE A 122 0.71 12.37 -4.62
N VAL A 123 -0.14 11.57 -5.27
CA VAL A 123 -1.53 11.94 -5.57
C VAL A 123 -2.46 10.95 -4.86
N HIS A 124 -3.36 11.47 -4.01
CA HIS A 124 -4.40 10.67 -3.39
C HIS A 124 -5.62 10.59 -4.31
N LEU A 125 -5.91 9.38 -4.79
CA LEU A 125 -7.09 9.10 -5.58
C LEU A 125 -8.29 8.94 -4.65
N GLY A 126 -9.33 9.74 -4.88
CA GLY A 126 -10.64 9.62 -4.21
C GLY A 126 -11.54 8.58 -4.84
#